data_AF-A0A7M1SRY8-F1
#
_entry.id   AF-A0A7M1SRY8-F1
#
_cell.length_a   1.000
_cell.length_b   1.000
_cell.length_c   1.000
_cell.angle_alpha   90.00
_cell.angle_beta   90.00
_cell.angle_gamma   90.00
#
_symmetry.space_group_name_H-M   'P 1'
#
loop_
_entity.id
_entity.type
_entity.pdbx_description
1 polymer ?
#
loop_
_entity_poly.entity_id
_entity_poly.type
_entity_poly.pdbx_seq_one_letter_code
_entity_poly.pdbx_strand_id
1 'polypeptide(L)'
;MSEKSTLLRAVSALKPPEQDVTEAESRALLERVNTRIADGATSREEARRLTPYQPPVATRRILAGAAAAALVAVGALTVSTYDSAPAYAGWTSTPTGVASSDIGVMAQICPTEIPGPGPDVEMIPVSPLLAEQRGPYRMMLSLGEGDAYQVCLTLPDDESALGYYPVAMGSVPGSGNVTWPDDEDGALLLGAGTYTPPITSDPVTLAVGTAGSAVEALTLHTADGSFVEATVMDGWWIVWIPGEVAIGDTATVVTDNGGEMDVTLGSSVS
;
A
#
# COMPACT_ATOMS: atom_id res chain seq x y z
N MET A 1 42.38 -19.34 5.29
CA MET A 1 40.93 -19.50 5.54
C MET A 1 40.23 -18.23 5.11
N SER A 2 39.47 -18.27 4.02
CA SER A 2 38.61 -17.17 3.59
C SER A 2 37.36 -17.81 3.00
N GLU A 3 36.39 -18.13 3.86
CA GLU A 3 35.03 -18.57 3.52
C GLU A 3 34.19 -17.39 3.01
N LYS A 4 34.78 -16.55 2.13
CA LYS A 4 34.01 -15.55 1.40
C LYS A 4 33.31 -16.23 0.24
N SER A 5 32.12 -16.72 0.58
CA SER A 5 30.89 -16.55 -0.17
C SER A 5 30.62 -17.50 -1.34
N THR A 6 30.26 -18.74 -0.98
CA THR A 6 29.46 -19.66 -1.81
C THR A 6 28.08 -19.05 -2.14
N LEU A 7 27.55 -18.19 -1.27
CA LEU A 7 26.28 -17.46 -1.44
C LEU A 7 26.33 -16.44 -2.59
N LEU A 8 27.40 -15.63 -2.72
CA LEU A 8 27.54 -14.69 -3.84
C LEU A 8 27.61 -15.41 -5.20
N ARG A 9 28.16 -16.63 -5.20
CA ARG A 9 28.26 -17.46 -6.40
C ARG A 9 26.91 -18.08 -6.79
N ALA A 10 26.09 -18.45 -5.81
CA ALA A 10 24.73 -18.95 -6.03
C ALA A 10 23.76 -17.85 -6.52
N VAL A 11 23.88 -16.63 -5.99
CA VAL A 11 23.08 -15.47 -6.43
C VAL A 11 23.46 -15.04 -7.85
N SER A 12 24.74 -15.12 -8.22
CA SER A 12 25.18 -14.81 -9.58
C SER A 12 24.66 -15.79 -10.64
N ALA A 13 24.33 -17.02 -10.25
CA ALA A 13 23.81 -18.06 -11.15
C ALA A 13 22.30 -17.93 -11.43
N LEU A 14 21.59 -17.07 -10.69
CA LEU A 14 20.16 -16.79 -10.86
C LEU A 14 19.89 -15.59 -11.78
N LYS A 15 20.93 -14.95 -12.32
CA LYS A 15 20.76 -13.87 -13.30
C LYS A 15 20.20 -14.47 -14.60
N PRO A 16 18.96 -14.15 -15.01
CA PRO A 16 18.46 -14.59 -16.31
C PRO A 16 19.41 -14.08 -17.40
N PRO A 17 19.57 -14.81 -18.52
CA PRO A 17 20.42 -14.34 -19.61
C PRO A 17 19.90 -12.98 -20.07
N GLU A 18 20.73 -11.94 -19.91
CA GLU A 18 20.48 -10.65 -20.53
C GLU A 18 20.38 -10.92 -22.04
N GLN A 19 19.17 -10.76 -22.60
CA GLN A 19 19.05 -10.68 -24.03
C GLN A 19 19.84 -9.45 -24.45
N ASP A 20 20.89 -9.68 -25.24
CA ASP A 20 21.79 -8.64 -25.74
C ASP A 20 21.06 -7.86 -26.84
N VAL A 21 20.04 -7.09 -26.43
CA VAL A 21 19.27 -6.23 -27.33
C VAL A 21 20.14 -5.01 -27.61
N THR A 22 20.63 -4.92 -28.84
CA THR A 22 21.43 -3.78 -29.25
C THR A 22 20.58 -2.51 -29.24
N GLU A 23 21.22 -1.36 -29.03
CA GLU A 23 20.53 -0.07 -29.10
C GLU A 23 19.86 0.16 -30.46
N ALA A 24 20.43 -0.44 -31.52
CA ALA A 24 19.88 -0.43 -32.87
C ALA A 24 18.57 -1.22 -32.96
N GLU A 25 18.48 -2.38 -32.32
CA GLU A 25 17.24 -3.19 -32.26
C GLU A 25 16.15 -2.50 -31.44
N SER A 26 16.53 -1.84 -30.34
CA SER A 26 15.60 -1.03 -29.54
C SER A 26 15.04 0.15 -30.35
N ARG A 27 15.88 0.86 -31.10
CA ARG A 27 15.43 1.94 -31.99
C ARG A 27 14.53 1.43 -33.13
N ALA A 28 14.91 0.31 -33.75
CA ALA A 28 14.10 -0.29 -34.82
C ALA A 28 12.74 -0.81 -34.33
N LEU A 29 12.64 -1.21 -33.06
CA LEU A 29 11.37 -1.60 -32.45
C LEU A 29 10.49 -0.37 -32.17
N LEU A 30 11.08 0.70 -31.59
CA LEU A 30 10.38 1.96 -31.31
C LEU A 30 9.84 2.61 -32.59
N GLU A 31 10.63 2.62 -33.66
CA GLU A 31 10.21 3.16 -34.95
C GLU A 31 9.03 2.37 -35.52
N ARG A 32 9.07 1.03 -35.40
CA ARG A 32 7.98 0.15 -35.86
C ARG A 32 6.67 0.37 -35.09
N VAL A 33 6.76 0.63 -33.79
CA VAL A 33 5.61 0.96 -32.93
C VAL A 33 5.05 2.33 -33.29
N ASN A 34 5.91 3.34 -33.46
CA ASN A 34 5.49 4.69 -33.84
C ASN A 34 4.81 4.73 -35.22
N THR A 35 5.29 3.96 -36.19
CA THR A 35 4.66 3.85 -37.51
C THR A 35 3.26 3.23 -37.41
N ARG A 36 3.05 2.18 -36.60
CA ARG A 36 1.71 1.61 -36.38
C ARG A 36 0.73 2.59 -35.73
N ILE A 37 1.21 3.44 -34.83
CA ILE A 37 0.40 4.48 -34.18
C ILE A 37 0.04 5.57 -35.20
N ALA A 38 0.97 5.97 -36.07
CA ALA A 38 0.73 6.95 -37.13
C ALA A 38 -0.26 6.44 -38.18
N ASP A 39 -0.26 5.14 -38.45
CA ASP A 39 -1.17 4.47 -39.40
C ASP A 39 -2.58 4.21 -38.83
N GLY A 40 -2.86 4.62 -37.58
CA GLY A 40 -4.19 4.55 -36.96
C GLY A 40 -4.68 3.15 -36.61
N ALA A 41 -3.79 2.14 -36.63
CA ALA A 41 -4.11 0.75 -36.30
C ALA A 41 -4.27 0.49 -34.78
N THR A 42 -3.90 1.45 -33.94
CA THR A 42 -4.00 1.40 -32.47
C THR A 42 -4.07 2.84 -31.95
N SER A 43 -5.00 3.14 -31.03
CA SER A 43 -5.10 4.49 -30.47
C SER A 43 -3.92 4.79 -29.54
N ARG A 44 -3.56 6.08 -29.35
CA ARG A 44 -2.49 6.48 -28.42
C ARG A 44 -2.77 6.02 -26.98
N GLU A 45 -4.04 5.93 -26.60
CA GLU A 45 -4.51 5.46 -25.30
C GLU A 45 -4.25 3.95 -25.11
N GLU A 46 -4.52 3.18 -26.15
CA GLU A 46 -4.34 1.72 -26.19
C GLU A 46 -2.86 1.34 -26.29
N ALA A 47 -2.05 2.15 -26.99
CA ALA A 47 -0.59 2.02 -26.99
C ALA A 47 0.03 2.31 -25.61
N ARG A 48 -0.53 3.25 -24.83
CA ARG A 48 -0.11 3.54 -23.45
C ARG A 48 -0.45 2.41 -22.48
N ARG A 49 -1.56 1.70 -22.69
CA ARG A 49 -1.95 0.53 -21.87
C ARG A 49 -1.11 -0.71 -22.19
N LEU A 50 -0.61 -0.83 -23.42
CA LEU A 50 0.18 -1.98 -23.88
C LEU A 50 1.70 -1.80 -23.71
N THR A 51 2.17 -0.60 -23.38
CA THR A 51 3.58 -0.36 -23.08
C THR A 51 3.80 -0.41 -21.57
N PRO A 52 4.67 -1.30 -21.05
CA PRO A 52 5.08 -1.23 -19.67
C PRO A 52 5.64 0.17 -19.38
N TYR A 53 5.02 0.87 -18.43
CA TYR A 53 5.52 2.17 -17.98
C TYR A 53 6.95 1.95 -17.45
N GLN A 54 7.95 2.46 -18.17
CA GLN A 54 9.32 2.54 -17.67
C GLN A 54 9.38 3.85 -16.87
N PRO A 55 9.36 3.79 -15.52
CA PRO A 55 9.48 5.01 -14.74
C PRO A 55 10.82 5.68 -15.07
N PRO A 56 10.87 7.02 -15.08
CA PRO A 56 12.09 7.77 -15.38
C PRO A 56 13.23 7.32 -14.45
N VAL A 57 14.47 7.36 -14.96
CA VAL A 57 15.65 6.76 -14.30
C VAL A 57 15.92 7.32 -12.90
N ALA A 58 15.34 8.47 -12.55
CA ALA A 58 15.34 9.03 -11.21
C ALA A 58 14.55 8.18 -10.19
N THR A 59 13.47 7.51 -10.60
CA THR A 59 12.63 6.65 -9.77
C THR A 59 13.21 5.25 -9.55
N ARG A 60 14.17 4.81 -10.39
CA ARG A 60 14.89 3.53 -10.20
C ARG A 60 15.78 3.49 -8.96
N ARG A 61 15.99 4.62 -8.27
CA ARG A 61 16.71 4.67 -7.00
C ARG A 61 15.81 4.55 -5.76
N ILE A 62 14.49 4.42 -5.92
CA ILE A 62 13.53 4.37 -4.81
C ILE A 62 12.88 2.98 -4.64
N LEU A 63 13.16 2.02 -5.54
CA LEU A 63 12.79 0.61 -5.34
C LEU A 63 13.64 -0.14 -4.29
N ALA A 64 14.49 0.60 -3.57
CA ALA A 64 15.15 0.19 -2.35
C ALA A 64 15.06 1.34 -1.33
N GLY A 65 13.92 1.47 -0.66
CA GLY A 65 13.74 2.41 0.43
C GLY A 65 12.96 3.67 0.05
N ALA A 66 11.64 3.59 0.17
CA ALA A 66 10.83 4.71 0.61
C ALA A 66 10.16 4.30 1.94
N ALA A 67 10.98 4.15 2.98
CA ALA A 67 10.53 4.58 4.29
C ALA A 67 10.86 6.07 4.34
N ALA A 68 9.97 6.92 3.85
CA ALA A 68 10.01 8.33 4.20
C ALA A 68 9.55 8.42 5.67
N ALA A 69 10.43 8.00 6.59
CA ALA A 69 10.26 8.30 8.00
C ALA A 69 10.52 9.81 8.15
N ALA A 70 9.49 10.63 7.93
CA ALA A 70 9.50 11.99 8.42
C ALA A 70 9.62 11.89 9.95
N LEU A 71 10.78 12.25 10.50
CA LEU A 71 10.95 12.34 11.94
C LEU A 71 10.08 13.48 12.46
N VAL A 72 8.84 13.17 12.80
CA VAL A 72 7.91 14.09 13.43
C VAL A 72 8.41 14.36 14.86
N ALA A 73 8.98 15.55 15.07
CA ALA A 73 9.31 16.07 16.39
C ALA A 73 8.08 16.77 17.01
N VAL A 74 6.94 16.07 17.07
CA VAL A 74 5.78 16.53 17.85
C VAL A 74 5.93 15.99 19.26
N GLY A 75 5.81 16.90 20.24
CA GLY A 75 5.96 16.60 21.67
C GLY A 75 5.15 15.35 22.05
N ALA A 76 5.87 14.34 22.54
CA ALA A 76 5.39 13.00 22.84
C ALA A 76 4.12 12.97 23.71
N LEU A 77 2.96 12.86 23.04
CA LEU A 77 1.85 12.04 23.52
C LEU A 77 1.87 10.77 22.66
N THR A 78 2.87 9.92 22.93
CA THR A 78 2.94 8.62 22.28
C THR A 78 1.74 7.78 22.68
N VAL A 79 1.23 7.05 21.68
CA VAL A 79 0.21 5.98 21.63
C VAL A 79 0.52 4.85 22.62
N SER A 80 0.69 5.19 23.90
CA SER A 80 1.04 4.27 24.99
C SER A 80 -0.20 3.74 25.71
N THR A 81 -1.39 4.19 25.32
CA THR A 81 -2.66 3.78 25.93
C THR A 81 -3.32 2.57 25.26
N TYR A 82 -2.87 2.16 24.07
CA TYR A 82 -3.38 0.96 23.38
C TYR A 82 -2.64 -0.32 23.77
N ASP A 83 -1.77 -0.22 24.79
CA ASP A 83 -0.95 -1.29 25.38
C ASP A 83 -1.78 -2.35 26.15
N SER A 84 -3.12 -2.31 26.02
CA SER A 84 -4.04 -3.22 26.68
C SER A 84 -4.51 -4.40 25.81
N ALA A 85 -3.98 -4.54 24.60
CA ALA A 85 -4.33 -5.63 23.68
C ALA A 85 -3.13 -6.59 23.50
N PRO A 86 -3.01 -7.64 24.34
CA PRO A 86 -1.88 -8.58 24.30
C PRO A 86 -1.61 -9.19 22.92
N ALA A 87 -2.63 -9.34 22.08
CA ALA A 87 -2.48 -9.88 20.72
C ALA A 87 -1.62 -9.00 19.81
N TYR A 88 -1.48 -7.71 20.13
CA TYR A 88 -0.74 -6.71 19.35
C TYR A 88 0.56 -6.24 20.04
N ALA A 89 1.09 -7.04 20.97
CA ALA A 89 2.35 -6.75 21.64
C ALA A 89 3.51 -6.50 20.64
N GLY A 90 4.14 -5.34 20.75
CA GLY A 90 5.23 -4.92 19.84
C GLY A 90 4.75 -4.12 18.62
N TRP A 91 3.47 -3.81 18.50
CA TRP A 91 2.95 -2.85 17.53
C TRP A 91 3.59 -1.46 17.68
N THR A 92 3.68 -0.72 16.57
CA THR A 92 4.25 0.64 16.50
C THR A 92 3.34 1.58 15.73
N SER A 93 3.26 2.86 16.15
CA SER A 93 2.48 3.89 15.45
C SER A 93 3.09 4.37 14.14
N THR A 94 4.37 4.09 13.92
CA THR A 94 5.11 4.38 12.69
C THR A 94 5.22 3.11 11.86
N PRO A 95 4.78 3.11 10.59
CA PRO A 95 4.91 1.97 9.70
C PRO A 95 6.30 1.87 9.07
N THR A 96 6.60 0.68 8.59
CA THR A 96 7.78 0.41 7.75
C THR A 96 7.34 -0.28 6.46
N GLY A 97 8.02 0.01 5.35
CA GLY A 97 7.71 -0.65 4.08
C GLY A 97 8.04 -2.15 4.13
N VAL A 98 7.21 -2.95 3.48
CA VAL A 98 7.43 -4.40 3.33
C VAL A 98 8.34 -4.67 2.12
N ALA A 99 9.28 -5.61 2.26
CA ALA A 99 10.13 -6.01 1.15
C ALA A 99 9.31 -6.64 0.01
N SER A 100 9.73 -6.46 -1.25
CA SER A 100 8.98 -6.99 -2.40
C SER A 100 8.78 -8.51 -2.38
N SER A 101 9.74 -9.26 -1.83
CA SER A 101 9.59 -10.71 -1.61
C SER A 101 8.47 -11.06 -0.64
N ASP A 102 8.25 -10.22 0.37
CA ASP A 102 7.25 -10.43 1.41
C ASP A 102 5.84 -10.01 0.95
N ILE A 103 5.74 -9.09 -0.02
CA ILE A 103 4.47 -8.77 -0.70
C ILE A 103 3.92 -10.03 -1.40
N GLY A 104 4.79 -10.82 -2.03
CA GLY A 104 4.39 -12.10 -2.66
C GLY A 104 3.90 -13.15 -1.65
N VAL A 105 4.41 -13.13 -0.42
CA VAL A 105 3.90 -13.98 0.67
C VAL A 105 2.53 -13.47 1.13
N MET A 106 2.37 -12.15 1.33
CA MET A 106 1.08 -11.56 1.68
C MET A 106 0.00 -11.81 0.64
N ALA A 107 0.33 -11.73 -0.65
CA ALA A 107 -0.59 -12.01 -1.75
C ALA A 107 -1.07 -13.48 -1.80
N GLN A 108 -0.39 -14.39 -1.11
CA GLN A 108 -0.84 -15.79 -0.96
C GLN A 108 -1.74 -15.98 0.28
N ILE A 109 -1.67 -15.08 1.25
CA ILE A 109 -2.45 -15.14 2.50
C ILE A 109 -3.76 -14.37 2.35
N CYS A 110 -3.67 -13.18 1.77
CA CYS A 110 -4.82 -12.33 1.48
C CYS A 110 -5.49 -12.77 0.18
N PRO A 111 -6.83 -12.64 0.05
CA PRO A 111 -7.52 -13.03 -1.17
C PRO A 111 -6.96 -12.32 -2.39
N THR A 112 -6.90 -12.99 -3.52
CA THR A 112 -6.56 -12.37 -4.81
C THR A 112 -7.80 -11.89 -5.57
N GLU A 113 -8.98 -12.13 -5.00
CA GLU A 113 -10.27 -11.74 -5.55
C GLU A 113 -11.22 -11.38 -4.41
N ILE A 114 -12.12 -10.43 -4.64
CA ILE A 114 -13.16 -10.05 -3.68
C ILE A 114 -14.56 -10.28 -4.24
N PRO A 115 -15.57 -10.53 -3.40
CA PRO A 115 -16.96 -10.60 -3.83
C PRO A 115 -17.41 -9.29 -4.49
N GLY A 116 -17.92 -9.36 -5.72
CA GLY A 116 -18.50 -8.24 -6.45
C GLY A 116 -19.93 -7.88 -5.99
N PRO A 117 -20.50 -6.79 -6.52
CA PRO A 117 -21.82 -6.34 -6.11
C PRO A 117 -22.90 -7.18 -6.81
N GLY A 118 -23.74 -7.89 -6.04
CA GLY A 118 -24.94 -8.54 -6.59
C GLY A 118 -25.24 -9.94 -6.03
N PRO A 119 -26.36 -10.54 -6.44
CA PRO A 119 -26.80 -11.85 -5.93
C PRO A 119 -25.96 -13.01 -6.48
N ASP A 120 -25.34 -12.85 -7.65
CA ASP A 120 -24.56 -13.88 -8.33
C ASP A 120 -23.06 -13.86 -7.96
N VAL A 121 -22.65 -12.98 -7.04
CA VAL A 121 -21.31 -12.81 -6.46
C VAL A 121 -20.19 -13.12 -7.45
N GLU A 122 -20.08 -12.30 -8.50
CA GLU A 122 -18.93 -12.35 -9.39
C GLU A 122 -17.67 -11.94 -8.62
N MET A 123 -16.59 -12.72 -8.74
CA MET A 123 -15.34 -12.42 -8.05
C MET A 123 -14.55 -11.37 -8.84
N ILE A 124 -14.14 -10.29 -8.17
CA ILE A 124 -13.36 -9.20 -8.76
C ILE A 124 -11.88 -9.43 -8.42
N PRO A 125 -11.01 -9.62 -9.41
CA PRO A 125 -9.58 -9.72 -9.19
C PRO A 125 -9.02 -8.43 -8.57
N VAL A 126 -8.13 -8.61 -7.59
CA VAL A 126 -7.44 -7.52 -6.91
C VAL A 126 -5.93 -7.78 -6.91
N SER A 127 -5.14 -6.73 -7.05
CA SER A 127 -3.68 -6.76 -7.08
C SER A 127 -3.10 -5.92 -5.94
N PRO A 128 -2.04 -6.38 -5.26
CA PRO A 128 -1.38 -5.59 -4.22
C PRO A 128 -0.95 -4.22 -4.76
N LEU A 129 -1.34 -3.15 -4.07
CA LEU A 129 -0.82 -1.80 -4.32
C LEU A 129 0.31 -1.49 -3.34
N LEU A 130 0.02 -1.57 -2.04
CA LEU A 130 0.97 -1.22 -1.00
C LEU A 130 0.85 -2.19 0.18
N ALA A 131 1.96 -2.37 0.90
CA ALA A 131 2.02 -3.17 2.12
C ALA A 131 2.94 -2.51 3.15
N GLU A 132 2.54 -2.59 4.41
CA GLU A 132 3.26 -2.03 5.54
C GLU A 132 3.48 -3.07 6.66
N GLN A 133 4.44 -2.77 7.52
CA GLN A 133 4.76 -3.53 8.70
C GLN A 133 4.85 -2.61 9.93
N ARG A 134 4.21 -3.02 11.02
CA ARG A 134 4.30 -2.39 12.34
C ARG A 134 4.64 -3.46 13.37
N GLY A 135 5.83 -3.38 13.94
CA GLY A 135 6.36 -4.49 14.73
C GLY A 135 6.41 -5.78 13.90
N PRO A 136 5.85 -6.90 14.40
CA PRO A 136 5.83 -8.17 13.67
C PRO A 136 4.61 -8.35 12.74
N TYR A 137 3.71 -7.36 12.68
CA TYR A 137 2.43 -7.45 11.98
C TYR A 137 2.49 -6.79 10.61
N ARG A 138 1.66 -7.25 9.66
CA ARG A 138 1.66 -6.70 8.30
C ARG A 138 0.26 -6.38 7.81
N MET A 139 0.11 -5.26 7.11
CA MET A 139 -1.14 -4.88 6.46
C MET A 139 -0.90 -4.64 4.97
N MET A 140 -1.84 -5.07 4.13
CA MET A 140 -1.78 -4.87 2.69
C MET A 140 -3.07 -4.26 2.18
N LEU A 141 -2.95 -3.32 1.25
CA LEU A 141 -4.02 -2.83 0.39
C LEU A 141 -3.87 -3.47 -0.99
N SER A 142 -4.97 -3.97 -1.54
CA SER A 142 -5.04 -4.41 -2.94
C SER A 142 -6.16 -3.65 -3.65
N LEU A 143 -5.95 -3.36 -4.93
CA LEU A 143 -6.92 -2.68 -5.80
C LEU A 143 -7.38 -3.61 -6.92
N GLY A 144 -8.65 -3.51 -7.30
CA GLY A 144 -9.25 -4.19 -8.43
C GLY A 144 -9.87 -3.20 -9.41
N GLU A 145 -10.52 -3.75 -10.43
CA GLU A 145 -11.26 -2.94 -11.41
C GLU A 145 -12.45 -2.20 -10.76
N GLY A 146 -12.89 -1.09 -11.37
CA GLY A 146 -14.05 -0.33 -10.88
C GLY A 146 -13.83 0.33 -9.52
N ASP A 147 -12.57 0.62 -9.17
CA ASP A 147 -12.12 1.12 -7.87
C ASP A 147 -12.43 0.17 -6.70
N ALA A 148 -12.52 -1.12 -6.99
CA ALA A 148 -12.54 -2.16 -5.98
C ALA A 148 -11.28 -2.09 -5.13
N TYR A 149 -11.40 -2.33 -3.83
CA TYR A 149 -10.24 -2.46 -2.96
C TYR A 149 -10.48 -3.42 -1.81
N GLN A 150 -9.38 -3.92 -1.25
CA GLN A 150 -9.40 -4.66 0.01
C GLN A 150 -8.22 -4.30 0.89
N VAL A 151 -8.45 -4.39 2.19
CA VAL A 151 -7.41 -4.35 3.21
C VAL A 151 -7.34 -5.71 3.90
N CYS A 152 -6.12 -6.14 4.22
CA CYS A 152 -5.85 -7.42 4.86
C CYS A 152 -4.74 -7.25 5.89
N LEU A 153 -5.07 -7.46 7.16
CA LEU A 153 -4.13 -7.46 8.28
C LEU A 153 -3.76 -8.90 8.64
N THR A 154 -2.46 -9.18 8.72
CA THR A 154 -1.92 -10.49 9.09
C THR A 154 -1.07 -10.42 10.36
N LEU A 155 -1.16 -11.48 11.15
CA LEU A 155 -0.35 -11.71 12.34
C LEU A 155 0.66 -12.83 12.08
N PRO A 156 1.83 -12.81 12.73
CA PRO A 156 2.70 -13.97 12.79
C PRO A 156 1.95 -15.18 13.35
N ASP A 157 2.16 -16.32 12.72
CA ASP A 157 1.62 -17.60 13.16
C ASP A 157 2.62 -18.70 12.77
N ASP A 158 3.36 -19.20 13.75
CA ASP A 158 4.37 -20.25 13.54
C ASP A 158 3.76 -21.61 13.14
N GLU A 159 2.45 -21.79 13.34
CA GLU A 159 1.73 -22.99 12.91
C GLU A 159 1.26 -22.89 11.44
N SER A 160 1.20 -21.68 10.89
CA SER A 160 0.89 -21.43 9.49
C SER A 160 2.07 -21.79 8.59
N ALA A 161 1.79 -22.46 7.47
CA ALA A 161 2.81 -22.81 6.47
C ALA A 161 3.54 -21.58 5.89
N LEU A 162 2.90 -20.41 5.90
CA LEU A 162 3.45 -19.15 5.41
C LEU A 162 3.97 -18.26 6.55
N GLY A 163 3.92 -18.72 7.81
CA GLY A 163 4.36 -17.98 9.00
C GLY A 163 3.43 -16.84 9.43
N TYR A 164 2.28 -16.68 8.76
CA TYR A 164 1.31 -15.63 9.02
C TYR A 164 -0.12 -16.13 8.80
N TYR A 165 -1.08 -15.48 9.46
CA TYR A 165 -2.52 -15.73 9.34
C TYR A 165 -3.32 -14.42 9.22
N PRO A 166 -4.37 -14.34 8.36
CA PRO A 166 -5.18 -13.12 8.21
C PRO A 166 -6.17 -12.98 9.37
N VAL A 167 -6.15 -11.86 10.08
CA VAL A 167 -7.02 -11.66 11.27
C VAL A 167 -8.13 -10.65 11.05
N ALA A 168 -7.94 -9.68 10.17
CA ALA A 168 -8.93 -8.67 9.87
C ALA A 168 -8.86 -8.31 8.39
N MET A 169 -10.03 -8.26 7.75
CA MET A 169 -10.16 -8.04 6.32
C MET A 169 -11.37 -7.16 6.06
N GLY A 170 -11.21 -6.22 5.13
CA GLY A 170 -12.28 -5.38 4.62
C GLY A 170 -12.19 -5.33 3.11
N SER A 171 -13.31 -5.33 2.42
CA SER A 171 -13.34 -5.23 0.96
C SER A 171 -14.50 -4.37 0.51
N VAL A 172 -14.27 -3.55 -0.50
CA VAL A 172 -15.29 -2.80 -1.21
C VAL A 172 -15.25 -3.24 -2.67
N PRO A 173 -16.35 -3.77 -3.23
CA PRO A 173 -16.41 -4.27 -4.61
C PRO A 173 -16.23 -3.20 -5.70
N GLY A 174 -16.01 -1.95 -5.32
CA GLY A 174 -15.97 -0.82 -6.23
C GLY A 174 -17.37 -0.36 -6.64
N SER A 175 -17.51 0.95 -6.81
CA SER A 175 -18.71 1.59 -7.37
C SER A 175 -18.39 2.41 -8.63
N GLY A 176 -17.13 2.35 -9.09
CA GLY A 176 -16.57 3.17 -10.16
C GLY A 176 -16.40 4.65 -9.81
N ASN A 177 -16.48 5.02 -8.51
CA ASN A 177 -16.31 6.39 -8.05
C ASN A 177 -15.57 6.45 -6.70
N VAL A 178 -14.33 5.96 -6.63
CA VAL A 178 -13.48 6.36 -5.49
C VAL A 178 -13.32 7.87 -5.52
N THR A 179 -13.66 8.50 -4.40
CA THR A 179 -13.55 9.95 -4.24
C THR A 179 -12.09 10.28 -3.92
N TRP A 180 -11.58 11.28 -4.62
CA TRP A 180 -10.24 11.82 -4.42
C TRP A 180 -10.34 13.23 -3.83
N PRO A 181 -9.36 13.68 -3.01
CA PRO A 181 -9.32 15.07 -2.57
C PRO A 181 -9.24 16.01 -3.78
N ASP A 182 -9.99 17.11 -3.75
CA ASP A 182 -9.90 18.16 -4.78
C ASP A 182 -8.58 18.94 -4.70
N ASP A 183 -8.05 19.09 -3.47
CA ASP A 183 -6.81 19.79 -3.18
C ASP A 183 -5.59 18.84 -3.27
N GLU A 184 -4.48 19.32 -3.83
CA GLU A 184 -3.26 18.51 -4.04
C GLU A 184 -2.60 18.05 -2.72
N ASP A 185 -2.86 18.77 -1.62
CA ASP A 185 -2.43 18.49 -0.25
C ASP A 185 -3.56 17.89 0.63
N GLY A 186 -4.74 17.65 0.05
CA GLY A 186 -5.90 17.15 0.78
C GLY A 186 -5.83 15.65 1.11
N ALA A 187 -6.71 15.20 2.01
CA ALA A 187 -6.90 13.79 2.33
C ALA A 187 -8.38 13.47 2.61
N LEU A 188 -8.81 12.28 2.21
CA LEU A 188 -10.16 11.77 2.41
C LEU A 188 -10.14 10.42 3.10
N LEU A 189 -11.03 10.24 4.08
CA LEU A 189 -11.34 8.95 4.68
C LEU A 189 -12.44 8.27 3.86
N LEU A 190 -12.11 7.14 3.24
CA LEU A 190 -13.09 6.32 2.50
C LEU A 190 -13.83 5.34 3.42
N GLY A 191 -13.15 4.82 4.44
CA GLY A 191 -13.76 3.92 5.41
C GLY A 191 -12.87 3.67 6.60
N ALA A 192 -13.50 3.56 7.77
CA ALA A 192 -12.89 3.09 9.00
C ALA A 192 -13.82 2.07 9.66
N GLY A 193 -13.25 1.02 10.25
CA GLY A 193 -14.02 -0.03 10.89
C GLY A 193 -13.21 -0.75 11.95
N THR A 194 -13.89 -1.11 13.04
CA THR A 194 -13.32 -1.93 14.11
C THR A 194 -13.73 -3.38 13.91
N TYR A 195 -12.75 -4.26 14.00
CA TYR A 195 -12.86 -5.70 13.88
C TYR A 195 -12.44 -6.33 15.19
N THR A 196 -13.15 -7.36 15.65
CA THR A 196 -12.72 -8.19 16.77
C THR A 196 -12.44 -9.58 16.22
N PRO A 197 -11.18 -9.89 15.85
CA PRO A 197 -10.85 -11.20 15.29
C PRO A 197 -11.16 -12.30 16.30
N PRO A 198 -11.85 -13.39 15.91
CA PRO A 198 -12.18 -14.48 16.84
C PRO A 198 -10.97 -15.11 17.52
N ILE A 199 -9.81 -15.11 16.85
CA ILE A 199 -8.58 -15.77 17.32
C ILE A 199 -7.89 -14.93 18.40
N THR A 200 -7.81 -13.62 18.21
CA THR A 200 -7.14 -12.72 19.17
C THR A 200 -8.08 -12.27 20.28
N SER A 201 -9.39 -12.15 19.98
CA SER A 201 -10.41 -11.51 20.82
C SER A 201 -10.15 -10.04 21.19
N ASP A 202 -8.96 -9.52 20.87
CA ASP A 202 -8.61 -8.11 20.99
C ASP A 202 -9.04 -7.33 19.74
N PRO A 203 -9.73 -6.18 19.88
CA PRO A 203 -10.19 -5.40 18.75
C PRO A 203 -9.03 -4.72 18.01
N VAL A 204 -9.27 -4.43 16.73
CA VAL A 204 -8.38 -3.65 15.86
C VAL A 204 -9.21 -2.74 14.96
N THR A 205 -8.79 -1.49 14.84
CA THR A 205 -9.39 -0.53 13.92
C THR A 205 -8.55 -0.45 12.65
N LEU A 206 -9.19 -0.61 11.50
CA LEU A 206 -8.62 -0.42 10.17
C LEU A 206 -9.20 0.85 9.56
N ALA A 207 -8.38 1.63 8.87
CA ALA A 207 -8.87 2.74 8.06
C ALA A 207 -8.12 2.83 6.73
N VAL A 208 -8.84 3.27 5.71
CA VAL A 208 -8.38 3.42 4.34
C VAL A 208 -8.92 4.70 3.74
N GLY A 209 -8.12 5.34 2.91
CA GLY A 209 -8.52 6.54 2.23
C GLY A 209 -7.64 6.91 1.04
N THR A 210 -7.86 8.12 0.56
CA THR A 210 -7.10 8.73 -0.54
C THR A 210 -6.45 10.03 -0.10
N ALA A 211 -5.39 10.42 -0.77
CA ALA A 211 -4.59 11.62 -0.55
C ALA A 211 -4.32 12.32 -1.89
N GLY A 212 -4.14 13.64 -1.81
CA GLY A 212 -3.83 14.48 -2.96
C GLY A 212 -2.43 14.16 -3.53
N SER A 213 -2.19 14.58 -4.76
CA SER A 213 -0.98 14.23 -5.51
C SER A 213 0.32 14.78 -4.93
N ALA A 214 0.26 15.80 -4.07
CA ALA A 214 1.44 16.36 -3.42
C ALA A 214 1.76 15.66 -2.08
N VAL A 215 0.86 14.85 -1.52
CA VAL A 215 1.04 14.23 -0.19
C VAL A 215 2.04 13.06 -0.26
N GLU A 216 3.13 13.17 0.49
CA GLU A 216 4.16 12.12 0.65
C GLU A 216 4.05 11.37 1.98
N ALA A 217 3.57 12.03 3.04
CA ALA A 217 3.31 11.40 4.33
C ALA A 217 2.03 11.93 4.95
N LEU A 218 1.37 11.10 5.76
CA LEU A 218 0.11 11.42 6.39
C LEU A 218 0.08 10.86 7.80
N THR A 219 -0.23 11.71 8.78
CA THR A 219 -0.41 11.35 10.19
C THR A 219 -1.85 11.64 10.57
N LEU A 220 -2.62 10.59 10.89
CA LEU A 220 -4.00 10.73 11.31
C LEU A 220 -4.06 11.11 12.78
N HIS A 221 -4.96 12.02 13.12
CA HIS A 221 -5.33 12.26 14.51
C HIS A 221 -6.52 11.37 14.88
N THR A 222 -6.49 10.78 16.06
CA THR A 222 -7.61 10.02 16.63
C THR A 222 -8.49 10.95 17.47
N ALA A 223 -9.75 10.57 17.68
CA ALA A 223 -10.69 11.40 18.44
C ALA A 223 -10.30 11.58 19.93
N ASP A 224 -9.43 10.70 20.45
CA ASP A 224 -8.86 10.81 21.80
C ASP A 224 -7.62 11.72 21.88
N GLY A 225 -7.21 12.33 20.76
CA GLY A 225 -6.07 13.22 20.65
C GLY A 225 -4.72 12.52 20.45
N SER A 226 -4.71 11.20 20.25
CA SER A 226 -3.53 10.45 19.80
C SER A 226 -3.31 10.63 18.29
N PHE A 227 -2.22 10.06 17.78
CA PHE A 227 -1.89 10.14 16.36
C PHE A 227 -1.23 8.86 15.85
N VAL A 228 -1.40 8.57 14.58
CA VAL A 228 -0.81 7.40 13.92
C VAL A 228 -0.40 7.74 12.50
N GLU A 229 0.82 7.39 12.11
CA GLU A 229 1.27 7.59 10.73
C GLU A 229 0.56 6.57 9.84
N ALA A 230 0.03 6.98 8.69
CA ALA A 230 -0.50 6.10 7.67
C ALA A 230 0.59 5.73 6.66
N THR A 231 0.46 4.58 6.02
CA THR A 231 1.28 4.26 4.85
C THR A 231 0.62 4.84 3.61
N VAL A 232 1.33 5.72 2.88
CA VAL A 232 0.84 6.40 1.67
C VAL A 232 1.56 5.85 0.44
N MET A 233 0.82 5.52 -0.63
CA MET A 233 1.38 5.13 -1.93
C MET A 233 0.37 5.38 -3.04
N ASP A 234 0.82 6.01 -4.13
CA ASP A 234 0.00 6.30 -5.32
C ASP A 234 -1.36 6.95 -4.99
N GLY A 235 -1.33 7.88 -4.02
CA GLY A 235 -2.50 8.61 -3.54
C GLY A 235 -3.46 7.78 -2.67
N TRP A 236 -3.18 6.50 -2.39
CA TRP A 236 -3.90 5.72 -1.39
C TRP A 236 -3.19 5.77 -0.06
N TRP A 237 -3.95 5.65 1.02
CA TRP A 237 -3.37 5.43 2.35
C TRP A 237 -4.14 4.39 3.15
N ILE A 238 -3.41 3.68 4.00
CA ILE A 238 -3.98 2.77 5.00
C ILE A 238 -3.35 2.98 6.37
N VAL A 239 -4.11 2.66 7.40
CA VAL A 239 -3.62 2.56 8.76
C VAL A 239 -4.37 1.48 9.51
N TRP A 240 -3.76 0.98 10.58
CA TRP A 240 -4.47 0.19 11.58
C TRP A 240 -3.94 0.45 12.99
N ILE A 241 -4.84 0.34 13.96
CA ILE A 241 -4.58 0.69 15.36
C ILE A 241 -5.17 -0.43 16.24
N PRO A 242 -4.38 -1.05 17.14
CA PRO A 242 -4.91 -1.92 18.18
C PRO A 242 -5.98 -1.21 19.00
N GLY A 243 -7.09 -1.90 19.27
CA GLY A 243 -8.22 -1.34 20.02
C GLY A 243 -9.39 -0.88 19.16
N GLU A 244 -10.47 -0.49 19.86
CA GLU A 244 -11.59 0.24 19.28
C GLU A 244 -11.24 1.73 19.28
N VAL A 245 -10.87 2.27 18.12
CA VAL A 245 -10.33 3.62 18.00
C VAL A 245 -11.17 4.43 17.04
N ALA A 246 -11.67 5.58 17.50
CA ALA A 246 -12.31 6.53 16.62
C ALA A 246 -11.25 7.36 15.90
N ILE A 247 -11.25 7.31 14.57
CA ILE A 247 -10.45 8.22 13.74
C ILE A 247 -11.04 9.63 13.87
N GLY A 248 -10.18 10.62 14.07
CA GLY A 248 -10.57 12.03 14.12
C GLY A 248 -10.90 12.58 12.75
N ASP A 249 -11.20 13.87 12.69
CA ASP A 249 -11.52 14.62 11.46
C ASP A 249 -10.34 15.41 10.91
N THR A 250 -9.13 15.23 11.46
CA THR A 250 -7.92 15.93 11.04
C THR A 250 -6.75 14.99 10.84
N ALA A 251 -5.82 15.43 10.00
CA ALA A 251 -4.54 14.77 9.77
C ALA A 251 -3.46 15.83 9.53
N THR A 252 -2.21 15.50 9.84
CA THR A 252 -1.05 16.27 9.38
C THR A 252 -0.51 15.62 8.11
N VAL A 253 -0.33 16.40 7.05
CA VAL A 253 0.29 15.94 5.79
C VAL A 253 1.66 16.57 5.61
N VAL A 254 2.57 15.82 5.00
CA VAL A 254 3.83 16.33 4.47
C VAL A 254 3.78 16.24 2.95
N THR A 255 4.05 17.35 2.27
CA THR A 255 4.00 17.44 0.82
C THR A 255 5.39 17.25 0.17
N ASP A 256 5.42 16.99 -1.13
CA ASP A 256 6.63 16.76 -1.95
C ASP A 256 7.66 17.90 -1.93
N ASN A 257 7.21 19.12 -1.62
CA ASN A 257 8.06 20.30 -1.41
C ASN A 257 8.59 20.42 0.03
N GLY A 258 8.29 19.46 0.90
CA GLY A 258 8.66 19.43 2.32
C GLY A 258 7.79 20.30 3.23
N GLY A 259 6.68 20.84 2.72
CA GLY A 259 5.68 21.56 3.52
C GLY A 259 4.95 20.60 4.46
N GLU A 260 4.64 21.07 5.67
CA GLU A 260 3.87 20.33 6.67
C GLU A 260 2.66 21.18 7.08
N MET A 261 1.47 20.57 7.09
CA MET A 261 0.23 21.27 7.42
C MET A 261 -0.84 20.32 7.95
N ASP A 262 -1.72 20.86 8.78
CA ASP A 262 -2.94 20.16 9.22
C ASP A 262 -4.05 20.35 8.19
N VAL A 263 -4.69 19.24 7.82
CA VAL A 263 -5.84 19.18 6.93
C VAL A 263 -7.03 18.58 7.65
N THR A 264 -8.24 18.97 7.22
CA THR A 264 -9.46 18.27 7.62
C THR A 264 -9.62 17.05 6.72
N LEU A 265 -9.80 15.88 7.31
CA LEU A 265 -10.17 14.67 6.58
C LEU A 265 -11.60 14.85 6.06
N GLY A 266 -11.74 15.01 4.75
CA GLY A 266 -13.08 14.91 4.16
C GLY A 266 -13.59 13.47 4.30
N SER A 267 -14.90 13.30 4.34
CA SER A 267 -15.55 11.99 4.29
C SER A 267 -16.20 11.80 2.94
N SER A 268 -16.05 10.63 2.31
CA SER A 268 -16.94 10.27 1.20
C SER A 268 -18.35 10.10 1.77
N VAL A 269 -19.19 11.13 1.63
CA VAL A 269 -20.61 11.06 2.01
C VAL A 269 -21.24 10.00 1.12
N SER A 270 -21.84 8.99 1.75
CA SER A 270 -22.61 7.93 1.07
C SER A 270 -23.93 8.47 0.53
#